data_AF-A0A811KQW0-F1
#
_entry.id   AF-A0A811KQW0-F1
#
_cell.length_a   1.000
_cell.length_b   1.000
_cell.length_c   1.000
_cell.angle_alpha   90.00
_cell.angle_beta   90.00
_cell.angle_gamma   90.00
#
_symmetry.space_group_name_H-M   'P 1'
#
loop_
_entity.id
_entity.type
_entity.pdbx_description
1 polymer ?
#
loop_
_entity_poly.entity_id
_entity_poly.type
_entity_poly.pdbx_seq_one_letter_code
_entity_poly.pdbx_strand_id
1 'polypeptide(L)'
;MYTPVKSMLAYGILSVCYCTFNRVIMTKFFFDYPIVLLIMQMAVLLFGIEVLRVTSSVKLHAYTFQRGKDVFPASLLYIMSHFLNLNCLDGTTMPLFPFIQRFTPLLIIELNRHFNRKARPSRFDMGCIGVICLSAAAASVYDWSFDLWSIIYGIVAVCMESYALFLMEKLKDQYNSWLEVLYMHAFNCLCVLLVADLIQDEIRDSFMYLATSTTFLFVIILTIMVAIGVGFQVSLFYCLNYCGALHSSMINILASGIQLFVAYGLSVFLFYDLNPTWTNVFGVIIASCVAIYYYIVNRALDAGNTYMPTKYGIEKS
;
A
#
# COMPACT_ATOMS: atom_id res chain seq x y z
N MET A 1 -17.09 -18.16 -1.36
CA MET A 1 -16.71 -16.76 -1.04
C MET A 1 -16.10 -16.15 -2.30
N TYR A 2 -16.71 -15.08 -2.82
CA TYR A 2 -16.32 -14.43 -4.07
C TYR A 2 -14.82 -14.04 -4.10
N THR A 3 -14.16 -14.26 -5.23
CA THR A 3 -12.74 -13.96 -5.49
C THR A 3 -12.30 -12.54 -5.08
N PRO A 4 -13.08 -11.45 -5.34
CA PRO A 4 -12.71 -10.12 -4.88
C PRO A 4 -12.67 -10.00 -3.35
N VAL A 5 -13.65 -10.52 -2.62
CA VAL A 5 -13.70 -10.43 -1.15
C VAL A 5 -12.50 -11.11 -0.51
N LYS A 6 -12.10 -12.28 -1.03
CA LYS A 6 -10.90 -12.97 -0.57
C LYS A 6 -9.64 -12.14 -0.79
N SER A 7 -9.52 -11.48 -1.95
CA SER A 7 -8.37 -10.63 -2.27
C SER A 7 -8.26 -9.43 -1.32
N MET A 8 -9.40 -8.80 -1.02
CA MET A 8 -9.45 -7.65 -0.12
C MET A 8 -9.09 -8.01 1.32
N LEU A 9 -9.64 -9.12 1.83
CA LEU A 9 -9.35 -9.60 3.18
C LEU A 9 -7.88 -10.00 3.31
N ALA A 10 -7.34 -10.71 2.31
CA ALA A 10 -5.93 -11.09 2.31
C ALA A 10 -5.02 -9.84 2.33
N TYR A 11 -5.31 -8.87 1.47
CA TYR A 11 -4.55 -7.61 1.42
C TYR A 11 -4.65 -6.82 2.74
N GLY A 12 -5.84 -6.66 3.31
CA GLY A 12 -6.04 -5.95 4.57
C GLY A 12 -5.30 -6.61 5.75
N ILE A 13 -5.40 -7.95 5.88
CA ILE A 13 -4.70 -8.69 6.94
C ILE A 13 -3.19 -8.58 6.78
N LEU A 14 -2.68 -8.85 5.56
CA LEU A 14 -1.24 -8.82 5.31
C LEU A 14 -0.66 -7.40 5.43
N SER A 15 -1.42 -6.36 5.09
CA SER A 15 -1.01 -4.97 5.30
C SER A 15 -0.84 -4.64 6.77
N VAL A 16 -1.80 -5.00 7.63
CA VAL A 16 -1.69 -4.77 9.08
C VAL A 16 -0.53 -5.56 9.68
N CYS A 17 -0.38 -6.83 9.29
CA CYS A 17 0.73 -7.67 9.72
C CYS A 17 2.08 -7.08 9.28
N TYR A 18 2.21 -6.72 8.00
CA TYR A 18 3.42 -6.14 7.42
C TYR A 18 3.88 -4.92 8.19
N CYS A 19 3.00 -3.93 8.37
CA CYS A 19 3.34 -2.71 9.08
C CYS A 19 3.70 -2.97 10.55
N THR A 20 3.00 -3.89 11.22
CA THR A 20 3.27 -4.23 12.62
C THR A 20 4.64 -4.88 12.77
N PHE A 21 4.95 -5.90 11.96
CA PHE A 21 6.24 -6.60 12.00
C PHE A 21 7.39 -5.68 11.56
N ASN A 22 7.17 -4.82 10.56
CA ASN A 22 8.15 -3.82 10.15
C ASN A 22 8.50 -2.92 11.34
N ARG A 23 7.49 -2.40 12.04
CA ARG A 23 7.71 -1.56 13.22
C ARG A 23 8.39 -2.30 14.36
N VAL A 24 8.08 -3.58 14.58
CA VAL A 24 8.77 -4.40 15.60
C VAL A 24 10.26 -4.53 15.29
N ILE A 25 10.64 -4.80 14.04
CA ILE A 25 12.05 -4.88 13.62
C ILE A 25 12.78 -3.55 13.86
N MET A 26 12.18 -2.45 13.42
CA MET A 26 12.74 -1.10 13.56
C MET A 26 12.89 -0.70 15.03
N THR A 27 11.87 -0.94 15.87
CA THR A 27 11.82 -0.41 17.25
C THR A 27 12.39 -1.34 18.32
N LYS A 28 12.21 -2.66 18.21
CA LYS A 28 12.69 -3.62 19.22
C LYS A 28 14.09 -4.12 18.93
N PHE A 29 14.43 -4.26 17.65
CA PHE A 29 15.75 -4.71 17.24
C PHE A 29 16.64 -3.56 16.80
N PHE A 30 16.16 -2.32 16.72
CA PHE A 30 16.96 -1.17 16.26
C PHE A 30 17.59 -1.41 14.88
N PHE A 31 16.89 -2.18 14.03
CA PHE A 31 17.32 -2.47 12.67
C PHE A 31 16.68 -1.46 11.73
N ASP A 32 17.31 -0.29 11.60
CA ASP A 32 16.80 0.87 10.87
C ASP A 32 17.35 0.94 9.43
N TYR A 33 17.11 -0.13 8.66
CA TYR A 33 17.57 -0.26 7.27
C TYR A 33 16.40 -0.61 6.33
N PRO A 34 15.50 0.34 6.05
CA PRO A 34 14.28 0.10 5.28
C PRO A 34 14.56 -0.28 3.82
N ILE A 35 15.62 0.25 3.18
CA ILE A 35 15.96 -0.11 1.79
C ILE A 35 16.38 -1.58 1.74
N VAL A 36 17.19 -2.04 2.69
CA VAL A 36 17.62 -3.43 2.77
C VAL A 36 16.43 -4.39 2.92
N LEU A 37 15.46 -4.05 3.78
CA LEU A 37 14.25 -4.86 3.93
C LEU A 37 13.45 -4.96 2.62
N LEU A 38 13.33 -3.86 1.87
CA LEU A 38 12.64 -3.85 0.58
C LEU A 38 13.42 -4.63 -0.49
N ILE A 39 14.75 -4.54 -0.51
CA ILE A 39 15.61 -5.34 -1.40
C ILE A 39 15.39 -6.83 -1.14
N MET A 40 15.43 -7.26 0.13
CA MET A 40 15.18 -8.66 0.50
C MET A 40 13.79 -9.13 0.07
N GLN A 41 12.74 -8.33 0.28
CA GLN A 41 11.38 -8.66 -0.14
C GLN A 41 11.26 -8.79 -1.66
N MET A 42 11.79 -7.84 -2.43
CA MET A 42 11.73 -7.89 -3.89
C MET A 42 12.58 -9.03 -4.46
N ALA A 43 13.75 -9.32 -3.88
CA ALA A 43 14.60 -10.43 -4.27
C ALA A 43 13.92 -11.79 -4.04
N VAL A 44 13.34 -12.00 -2.85
CA VAL A 44 12.61 -13.25 -2.53
C VAL A 44 11.36 -13.40 -3.40
N LEU A 45 10.64 -12.30 -3.67
CA LEU A 45 9.49 -12.31 -4.58
C LEU A 45 9.90 -12.72 -6.01
N LEU A 46 10.96 -12.13 -6.56
CA LEU A 46 11.47 -12.47 -7.89
C LEU A 46 11.93 -13.92 -7.95
N PHE A 47 12.70 -14.36 -6.96
CA PHE A 47 13.15 -15.74 -6.86
C PHE A 47 11.96 -16.71 -6.82
N GLY A 48 10.94 -16.41 -6.00
CA GLY A 48 9.73 -17.21 -5.90
C GLY A 48 8.96 -17.30 -7.22
N ILE A 49 8.82 -16.20 -7.95
CA ILE A 49 8.17 -16.18 -9.26
C ILE A 49 8.97 -16.99 -10.30
N GLU A 50 10.30 -16.86 -10.32
CA GLU A 50 11.14 -17.60 -11.26
C GLU A 50 11.10 -19.12 -10.98
N VAL A 51 11.09 -19.52 -9.69
CA VAL A 51 10.88 -20.93 -9.31
C VAL A 51 9.53 -21.44 -9.80
N LEU A 52 8.44 -20.69 -9.59
CA LEU A 52 7.10 -21.05 -10.06
C LEU A 52 7.00 -21.17 -11.59
N ARG A 53 7.80 -20.36 -12.29
CA ARG A 53 7.92 -20.41 -13.75
C ARG A 53 8.66 -21.65 -14.22
N VAL A 54 9.79 -22.00 -13.58
CA VAL A 54 10.58 -23.21 -13.90
C VAL A 54 9.77 -24.49 -13.61
N THR A 55 8.99 -24.52 -12.51
CA THR A 55 8.11 -25.66 -12.20
C THR A 55 6.87 -25.73 -13.11
N SER A 56 6.76 -24.85 -14.12
CA SER A 56 5.64 -24.76 -15.08
C SER A 56 4.26 -24.61 -14.41
N SER A 57 4.22 -24.21 -13.14
CA SER A 57 2.97 -24.01 -12.40
C SER A 57 2.24 -22.74 -12.87
N VAL A 58 2.98 -21.79 -13.45
CA VAL A 58 2.45 -20.57 -14.04
C VAL A 58 3.07 -20.36 -15.43
N LYS A 59 2.23 -20.15 -16.45
CA LYS A 59 2.67 -19.73 -17.79
C LYS A 59 3.00 -18.24 -17.74
N LEU A 60 4.27 -17.92 -17.49
CA LEU A 60 4.76 -16.55 -17.48
C LEU A 60 5.70 -16.29 -18.65
N HIS A 61 5.47 -15.19 -19.37
CA HIS A 61 6.41 -14.73 -20.38
C HIS A 61 7.73 -14.28 -19.73
N ALA A 62 8.84 -14.46 -20.46
CA ALA A 62 10.15 -13.99 -20.02
C ALA A 62 10.16 -12.47 -19.85
N TYR A 63 10.99 -11.98 -18.91
CA TYR A 63 11.32 -10.57 -18.86
C TYR A 63 11.88 -10.13 -20.21
N THR A 64 11.30 -9.08 -20.78
CA THR A 64 11.84 -8.41 -21.96
C THR A 64 12.02 -6.95 -21.61
N PHE A 65 13.13 -6.35 -22.06
CA PHE A 65 13.45 -4.96 -21.74
C PHE A 65 12.35 -4.00 -22.18
N GLN A 66 11.67 -4.29 -23.29
CA GLN A 66 10.53 -3.51 -23.78
C GLN A 66 9.38 -3.47 -22.76
N ARG A 67 8.95 -4.63 -22.26
CA ARG A 67 7.87 -4.72 -21.26
C ARG A 67 8.29 -4.13 -19.92
N GLY A 68 9.54 -4.35 -19.53
CA GLY A 68 10.14 -3.75 -18.34
C GLY A 68 10.07 -2.22 -18.37
N LYS A 69 10.37 -1.60 -19.52
CA LYS A 69 10.32 -0.16 -19.73
C LYS A 69 8.90 0.41 -19.58
N ASP A 70 7.87 -0.33 -19.99
CA ASP A 70 6.48 0.10 -19.88
C ASP A 70 6.01 0.15 -18.41
N VAL A 71 6.46 -0.80 -17.58
CA VAL A 71 6.13 -0.90 -16.14
C VAL A 71 7.07 -0.06 -15.25
N PHE A 72 8.21 0.37 -15.79
CA PHE A 72 9.23 1.15 -15.08
C PHE A 72 8.69 2.44 -14.42
N PRO A 73 7.96 3.35 -15.12
CA PRO A 73 7.47 4.58 -14.49
C PRO A 73 6.53 4.32 -13.32
N ALA A 74 5.66 3.30 -13.41
CA ALA A 74 4.77 2.93 -12.30
C ALA A 74 5.56 2.45 -11.07
N SER A 75 6.60 1.66 -11.31
CA SER A 75 7.44 1.07 -10.27
C SER A 75 8.31 2.12 -9.58
N LEU A 76 8.89 3.03 -10.35
CA LEU A 76 9.69 4.13 -9.83
C LEU A 76 8.86 5.04 -8.94
N LEU A 77 7.67 5.45 -9.38
CA LEU A 77 6.79 6.31 -8.61
C LEU A 77 6.32 5.63 -7.31
N TYR A 78 6.08 4.32 -7.34
CA TYR A 78 5.69 3.56 -6.15
C TYR A 78 6.83 3.47 -5.11
N ILE A 79 8.07 3.25 -5.53
CA ILE A 79 9.21 3.25 -4.58
C ILE A 79 9.47 4.66 -4.06
N MET A 80 9.46 5.66 -4.93
CA MET A 80 9.67 7.04 -4.51
C MET A 80 8.61 7.51 -3.52
N SER A 81 7.34 7.13 -3.72
CA SER A 81 6.31 7.43 -2.72
C SER A 81 6.58 6.72 -1.40
N HIS A 82 7.05 5.47 -1.41
CA HIS A 82 7.40 4.76 -0.19
C HIS A 82 8.58 5.41 0.54
N PHE A 83 9.63 5.82 -0.18
CA PHE A 83 10.76 6.53 0.39
C PHE A 83 10.37 7.89 0.99
N LEU A 84 9.58 8.69 0.26
CA LEU A 84 9.07 9.97 0.75
C LEU A 84 8.14 9.80 1.95
N ASN A 85 7.37 8.72 2.00
CA ASN A 85 6.53 8.37 3.15
C ASN A 85 7.37 8.09 4.40
N LEU A 86 8.52 7.41 4.28
CA LEU A 86 9.44 7.21 5.40
C LEU A 86 10.00 8.54 5.92
N ASN A 87 10.48 9.40 5.02
CA ASN A 87 10.98 10.74 5.40
C ASN A 87 9.88 11.64 6.00
N CYS A 88 8.63 11.46 5.58
CA CYS A 88 7.47 12.15 6.15
C CYS A 88 7.21 11.70 7.60
N LEU A 89 7.38 10.40 7.89
CA LEU A 89 7.19 9.84 9.23
C LEU A 89 8.19 10.39 10.25
N ASP A 90 9.43 10.66 9.85
CA ASP A 90 10.48 11.14 10.77
C ASP A 90 10.21 12.56 11.30
N GLY A 91 9.52 13.39 10.52
CA GLY A 91 9.20 14.78 10.90
C GLY A 91 7.73 15.03 11.21
N THR A 92 6.87 14.01 11.23
CA THR A 92 5.45 14.15 11.63
C THR A 92 5.08 13.29 12.82
N THR A 93 4.06 13.72 13.57
CA THR A 93 3.46 12.85 14.58
C THR A 93 2.74 11.68 13.89
N MET A 94 2.78 10.54 14.55
CA MET A 94 2.14 9.31 14.10
C MET A 94 0.66 9.45 13.64
N PRO A 95 -0.18 10.33 14.23
CA PRO A 95 -1.56 10.56 13.78
C PRO A 95 -1.70 11.37 12.49
N LEU A 96 -0.73 12.25 12.19
CA LEU A 96 -0.77 13.16 11.04
C LEU A 96 -0.43 12.46 9.72
N PHE A 97 0.45 11.46 9.75
CA PHE A 97 0.83 10.71 8.55
C PHE A 97 -0.36 9.98 7.89
N PRO A 98 -1.20 9.22 8.62
CA PRO A 98 -2.43 8.62 8.07
C PRO A 98 -3.45 9.65 7.55
N PHE A 99 -3.38 10.92 7.99
CA PHE A 99 -4.27 11.96 7.47
C PHE A 99 -3.98 12.26 6.00
N ILE A 100 -2.72 12.47 5.65
CA ILE A 100 -2.33 12.81 4.27
C ILE A 100 -2.64 11.64 3.32
N GLN A 101 -2.39 10.41 3.75
CA GLN A 101 -2.65 9.21 2.94
C GLN A 101 -4.13 8.94 2.64
N ARG A 102 -5.06 9.52 3.41
CA ARG A 102 -6.50 9.35 3.16
C ARG A 102 -7.01 10.11 1.94
N PHE A 103 -6.19 10.99 1.35
CA PHE A 103 -6.50 11.69 0.10
C PHE A 103 -6.18 10.86 -1.16
N THR A 104 -5.42 9.76 -1.05
CA THR A 104 -5.10 8.84 -2.14
C THR A 104 -6.32 8.44 -3.01
N PRO A 105 -7.47 8.00 -2.47
CA PRO A 105 -8.62 7.64 -3.29
C PRO A 105 -9.23 8.81 -4.08
N LEU A 106 -9.18 10.05 -3.54
CA LEU A 106 -9.63 11.23 -4.29
C LEU A 106 -8.79 11.43 -5.54
N LEU A 107 -7.46 11.33 -5.40
CA LEU A 107 -6.56 11.48 -6.54
C LEU A 107 -6.76 10.36 -7.56
N ILE A 108 -6.98 9.12 -7.14
CA ILE A 108 -7.25 7.99 -8.05
C ILE A 108 -8.54 8.24 -8.87
N ILE A 109 -9.58 8.81 -8.26
CA ILE A 109 -10.81 9.18 -8.97
C ILE A 109 -10.53 10.28 -10.00
N GLU A 110 -9.79 11.31 -9.62
CA GLU A 110 -9.45 12.42 -10.51
C GLU A 110 -8.59 11.96 -11.70
N LEU A 111 -7.63 11.07 -11.46
CA LEU A 111 -6.82 10.44 -12.51
C LEU A 111 -7.69 9.60 -13.45
N ASN A 112 -8.60 8.78 -12.91
CA ASN A 112 -9.55 8.02 -13.72
C ASN A 112 -10.48 8.91 -14.56
N ARG A 113 -10.90 10.05 -14.02
CA ARG A 113 -11.70 11.04 -14.74
C ARG A 113 -10.91 11.68 -15.87
N HIS A 114 -9.69 12.13 -15.58
CA HIS A 114 -8.86 12.86 -16.55
C HIS A 114 -8.34 11.96 -17.67
N PHE A 115 -7.76 10.80 -17.33
CA PHE A 115 -7.08 9.93 -18.29
C PHE A 115 -7.98 8.87 -18.92
N ASN A 116 -8.82 8.21 -18.11
CA ASN A 116 -9.68 7.13 -18.61
C ASN A 116 -11.05 7.63 -19.13
N ARG A 117 -11.33 8.94 -19.02
CA ARG A 117 -12.63 9.55 -19.37
C ARG A 117 -13.81 8.77 -18.79
N LYS A 118 -13.62 8.11 -17.64
CA LYS A 118 -14.69 7.38 -16.94
C LYS A 118 -15.77 8.38 -16.53
N ALA A 119 -17.03 7.94 -16.56
CA ALA A 119 -18.14 8.74 -16.06
C ALA A 119 -17.87 9.16 -14.61
N ARG A 120 -18.41 10.33 -14.20
CA ARG A 120 -18.25 10.81 -12.83
C ARG A 120 -18.68 9.72 -11.85
N PRO A 121 -17.92 9.47 -10.78
CA PRO A 121 -18.32 8.52 -9.75
C PRO A 121 -19.66 8.94 -9.15
N SER A 122 -20.36 7.99 -8.52
CA SER A 122 -21.65 8.26 -7.91
C SER A 122 -21.51 9.41 -6.90
N ARG A 123 -22.56 10.21 -6.74
CA ARG A 123 -22.61 11.22 -5.65
C ARG A 123 -22.37 10.56 -4.29
N PHE A 124 -22.74 9.28 -4.16
CA PHE A 124 -22.46 8.45 -3.01
C PHE A 124 -20.95 8.26 -2.76
N ASP A 125 -20.20 7.83 -3.77
CA ASP A 125 -18.76 7.58 -3.66
C ASP A 125 -18.01 8.86 -3.27
N MET A 126 -18.32 9.99 -3.92
CA MET A 126 -17.72 11.28 -3.55
C MET A 126 -18.08 11.70 -2.12
N GLY A 127 -19.32 11.42 -1.67
CA GLY A 127 -19.76 11.67 -0.30
C GLY A 127 -18.96 10.87 0.72
N CYS A 128 -18.82 9.55 0.52
CA CYS A 128 -18.05 8.68 1.40
C CYS A 128 -16.59 9.15 1.52
N ILE A 129 -15.96 9.45 0.39
CA ILE A 129 -14.55 9.87 0.37
C ILE A 129 -14.38 11.25 1.00
N GLY A 130 -15.33 12.17 0.76
CA GLY A 130 -15.37 13.46 1.45
C GLY A 130 -15.43 13.31 2.97
N VAL A 131 -16.27 12.41 3.49
CA VAL A 131 -16.35 12.13 4.93
C VAL A 131 -15.06 11.49 5.46
N ILE A 132 -14.40 10.61 4.69
CA ILE A 132 -13.09 10.05 5.06
C ILE A 132 -12.05 11.17 5.20
N CYS A 133 -11.99 12.10 4.25
CA CYS A 133 -11.05 13.22 4.30
C CYS A 133 -11.37 14.20 5.45
N LEU A 134 -12.64 14.49 5.69
CA LEU A 134 -13.07 15.34 6.81
C LEU A 134 -12.76 14.71 8.17
N SER A 135 -13.01 13.40 8.32
CA SER A 135 -12.69 12.70 9.57
C SER A 135 -11.18 12.59 9.81
N ALA A 136 -10.39 12.50 8.73
CA ALA A 136 -8.94 12.59 8.78
C ALA A 136 -8.47 13.98 9.25
N ALA A 137 -9.06 15.04 8.69
CA ALA A 137 -8.74 16.41 9.09
C ALA A 137 -9.09 16.64 10.57
N ALA A 138 -10.26 16.18 11.00
CA ALA A 138 -10.70 16.23 12.39
C ALA A 138 -9.75 15.48 13.34
N ALA A 139 -9.17 14.36 12.90
CA ALA A 139 -8.19 13.59 13.66
C ALA A 139 -6.83 14.30 13.83
N SER A 140 -6.56 15.39 13.11
CA SER A 140 -5.25 16.07 13.15
C SER A 140 -5.34 17.51 13.68
N VAL A 141 -6.52 17.98 14.10
CA VAL A 141 -6.76 19.38 14.51
C VAL A 141 -5.90 19.82 15.71
N TYR A 142 -5.55 18.88 16.59
CA TYR A 142 -4.84 19.18 17.84
C TYR A 142 -3.35 18.80 17.82
N ASP A 143 -2.85 18.26 16.71
CA ASP A 143 -1.41 17.98 16.53
C ASP A 143 -0.75 19.19 15.85
N TRP A 144 -0.17 20.10 16.65
CA TRP A 144 0.44 21.35 16.17
C TRP A 144 1.92 21.20 15.76
N SER A 145 2.48 20.00 15.82
CA SER A 145 3.86 19.69 15.42
C SER A 145 3.96 19.51 13.90
N PHE A 146 3.66 20.59 13.16
CA PHE A 146 3.75 20.61 11.71
C PHE A 146 5.16 20.99 11.28
N ASP A 147 5.99 20.02 10.87
CA ASP A 147 7.11 20.34 10.00
C ASP A 147 6.59 20.50 8.56
N LEU A 148 6.85 21.67 7.98
CA LEU A 148 6.40 22.00 6.63
C LEU A 148 7.02 21.05 5.59
N TRP A 149 8.28 20.66 5.79
CA TRP A 149 8.99 19.76 4.87
C TRP A 149 8.35 18.38 4.84
N SER A 150 8.01 17.82 6.00
CA SER A 150 7.34 16.51 6.06
C SER A 150 5.95 16.53 5.44
N ILE A 151 5.19 17.63 5.56
CA ILE A 151 3.91 17.77 4.86
C ILE A 151 4.12 17.78 3.34
N ILE A 152 5.12 18.51 2.84
CA ILE A 152 5.46 18.53 1.41
C ILE A 152 5.81 17.11 0.93
N TYR A 153 6.66 16.37 1.68
CA TYR A 153 6.99 15.00 1.35
C TYR A 153 5.76 14.09 1.34
N GLY A 154 4.85 14.23 2.32
CA GLY A 154 3.60 13.47 2.37
C GLY A 154 2.68 13.75 1.17
N ILE A 155 2.50 15.01 0.79
CA ILE A 155 1.66 15.39 -0.37
C ILE A 155 2.25 14.81 -1.65
N VAL A 156 3.56 14.98 -1.87
CA VAL A 156 4.24 14.44 -3.05
C VAL A 156 4.16 12.91 -3.08
N ALA A 157 4.35 12.26 -1.93
CA ALA A 157 4.22 10.81 -1.80
C ALA A 157 2.83 10.32 -2.20
N VAL A 158 1.77 10.97 -1.71
CA VAL A 158 0.38 10.59 -2.04
C VAL A 158 0.07 10.82 -3.53
N CYS A 159 0.59 11.89 -4.13
CA CYS A 159 0.46 12.10 -5.58
C CYS A 159 1.16 10.99 -6.38
N MET A 160 2.40 10.65 -6.01
CA MET A 160 3.18 9.59 -6.67
C MET A 160 2.54 8.21 -6.48
N GLU A 161 2.10 7.87 -5.27
CA GLU A 161 1.45 6.60 -4.94
C GLU A 161 0.14 6.44 -5.72
N SER A 162 -0.69 7.48 -5.74
CA SER A 162 -1.97 7.47 -6.46
C SER A 162 -1.77 7.28 -7.97
N TYR A 163 -0.76 7.95 -8.54
CA TYR A 163 -0.44 7.79 -9.97
C TYR A 163 0.16 6.43 -10.28
N ALA A 164 1.00 5.89 -9.39
CA ALA A 164 1.58 4.56 -9.52
C ALA A 164 0.48 3.49 -9.53
N LEU A 165 -0.43 3.50 -8.56
CA LEU A 165 -1.56 2.56 -8.48
C LEU A 165 -2.48 2.67 -9.70
N PHE A 166 -2.76 3.89 -10.15
CA PHE A 166 -3.52 4.13 -11.39
C PHE A 166 -2.82 3.52 -12.62
N LEU A 167 -1.51 3.72 -12.76
CA LEU A 167 -0.77 3.20 -13.90
C LEU A 167 -0.64 1.67 -13.85
N MET A 168 -0.43 1.08 -12.66
CA MET A 168 -0.45 -0.37 -12.47
C MET A 168 -1.82 -0.97 -12.82
N GLU A 169 -2.92 -0.29 -12.45
CA GLU A 169 -4.28 -0.71 -12.85
C GLU A 169 -4.42 -0.70 -14.37
N LYS A 170 -3.88 0.32 -15.07
CA LYS A 170 -3.95 0.38 -16.53
C LYS A 170 -3.07 -0.66 -17.22
N LEU A 171 -1.87 -0.89 -16.70
CA LEU A 171 -0.92 -1.86 -17.24
C LEU A 171 -1.46 -3.29 -17.10
N LYS A 172 -2.20 -3.59 -16.03
CA LYS A 172 -2.81 -4.92 -15.85
C LYS A 172 -3.71 -5.33 -17.02
N ASP A 173 -4.40 -4.37 -17.65
CA ASP A 173 -5.33 -4.62 -18.75
C ASP A 173 -4.60 -4.82 -20.10
N GLN A 174 -3.32 -4.40 -20.17
CA GLN A 174 -2.48 -4.56 -21.37
C GLN A 174 -1.72 -5.90 -21.39
N TYR A 175 -1.54 -6.54 -20.23
CA TYR A 175 -0.82 -7.80 -20.09
C TYR A 175 -1.77 -8.97 -19.82
N ASN A 176 -1.37 -10.19 -20.17
CA ASN A 176 -2.21 -11.37 -20.04
C ASN A 176 -2.44 -11.81 -18.58
N SER A 177 -1.57 -11.41 -17.65
CA SER A 177 -1.64 -11.79 -16.24
C SER A 177 -1.11 -10.69 -15.35
N TRP A 178 -1.80 -10.45 -14.23
CA TRP A 178 -1.35 -9.54 -13.16
C TRP A 178 0.02 -9.95 -12.59
N LEU A 179 0.36 -11.24 -12.66
CA LEU A 179 1.64 -11.77 -12.19
C LEU A 179 2.81 -11.33 -13.10
N GLU A 180 2.55 -11.07 -14.39
CA GLU A 180 3.56 -10.49 -15.29
C GLU A 180 3.90 -9.05 -14.88
N VAL A 181 2.88 -8.25 -14.54
CA VAL A 181 3.06 -6.88 -14.06
C VAL A 181 3.78 -6.87 -12.71
N LEU A 182 3.41 -7.76 -11.78
CA LEU A 182 4.09 -7.90 -10.49
C LEU A 182 5.56 -8.29 -10.66
N TYR A 183 5.86 -9.22 -11.56
CA TYR A 183 7.24 -9.65 -11.84
C TYR A 183 8.09 -8.51 -12.42
N MET A 184 7.56 -7.78 -13.41
CA MET A 184 8.25 -6.61 -13.98
C MET A 184 8.42 -5.50 -12.95
N HIS A 185 7.40 -5.28 -12.13
CA HIS A 185 7.44 -4.32 -11.04
C HIS A 185 8.54 -4.67 -10.04
N ALA A 186 8.56 -5.91 -9.53
CA ALA A 186 9.55 -6.37 -8.57
C ALA A 186 10.98 -6.25 -9.11
N PHE A 187 11.19 -6.59 -10.40
CA PHE A 187 12.50 -6.47 -11.04
C PHE A 187 12.97 -5.02 -11.16
N ASN A 188 12.10 -4.15 -11.69
CA ASN A 188 12.40 -2.73 -11.80
C ASN A 188 12.65 -2.11 -10.42
N CYS A 189 11.86 -2.52 -9.43
CA CYS A 189 12.01 -2.08 -8.05
C CYS A 189 13.35 -2.49 -7.46
N LEU A 190 13.74 -3.75 -7.63
CA LEU A 190 15.03 -4.24 -7.17
C LEU A 190 16.18 -3.44 -7.78
N CYS A 191 16.15 -3.15 -9.09
CA CYS A 191 17.18 -2.34 -9.74
C CYS A 191 17.27 -0.93 -9.13
N VAL A 192 16.14 -0.25 -8.91
CA VAL A 192 16.11 1.09 -8.33
C VAL A 192 16.62 1.08 -6.88
N LEU A 193 16.20 0.09 -6.09
CA LEU A 193 16.62 -0.04 -4.70
C LEU A 193 18.11 -0.36 -4.56
N LEU A 194 18.68 -1.18 -5.44
CA LEU A 194 20.13 -1.43 -5.47
C LEU A 194 20.92 -0.17 -5.83
N VAL A 195 20.41 0.67 -6.73
CA VAL A 195 21.03 1.97 -7.03
C VAL A 195 20.91 2.93 -5.86
N ALA A 196 19.77 2.93 -5.15
CA ALA A 196 19.58 3.75 -3.95
C ALA A 196 20.53 3.31 -2.83
N ASP A 197 20.73 2.00 -2.67
CA ASP A 197 21.69 1.44 -1.70
C ASP A 197 23.14 1.87 -2.00
N LEU A 198 23.56 1.98 -3.26
CA LEU A 198 24.89 2.50 -3.60
C LEU A 198 25.13 3.95 -3.12
N ILE A 199 24.07 4.69 -2.78
CA ILE A 199 24.15 6.07 -2.30
C ILE A 199 24.09 6.11 -0.76
N GLN A 200 23.29 5.24 -0.15
CA GLN A 200 23.06 5.22 1.31
C GLN A 200 23.96 4.24 2.07
N ASP A 201 24.54 3.25 1.39
CA ASP A 201 25.36 2.17 1.95
C ASP A 201 24.65 1.33 3.04
N GLU A 202 23.31 1.24 3.03
CA GLU A 202 22.54 0.50 4.05
C GLU A 202 22.88 -1.01 4.06
N ILE A 203 23.19 -1.64 2.90
CA ILE A 203 23.59 -3.05 2.85
C ILE A 203 24.86 -3.28 3.67
N ARG A 204 25.82 -2.36 3.61
CA ARG A 204 27.07 -2.50 4.35
C ARG A 204 26.81 -2.40 5.85
N ASP A 205 26.04 -1.40 6.27
CA ASP A 205 25.76 -1.15 7.68
C ASP A 205 24.86 -2.23 8.29
N SER A 206 23.86 -2.71 7.54
CA SER A 206 23.03 -3.84 7.94
C SER A 206 23.82 -5.14 8.08
N PHE A 207 24.82 -5.38 7.23
CA PHE A 207 25.71 -6.53 7.37
C PHE A 207 26.58 -6.42 8.63
N MET A 208 27.12 -5.22 8.92
CA MET A 208 27.89 -4.99 10.16
C MET A 208 27.02 -5.17 11.41
N TYR A 209 25.76 -4.73 11.36
CA TYR A 209 24.77 -4.97 12.40
C TYR A 209 24.54 -6.47 12.60
N LEU A 210 24.32 -7.22 11.51
CA LEU A 210 24.13 -8.67 11.56
C LEU A 210 25.38 -9.39 12.12
N ALA A 211 26.58 -8.94 11.79
CA ALA A 211 27.81 -9.54 12.32
C ALA A 211 27.96 -9.34 13.85
N THR A 212 27.46 -8.23 14.38
CA THR A 212 27.72 -7.81 15.78
C THR A 212 26.57 -8.13 16.73
N SER A 213 25.33 -7.99 16.27
CA SER A 213 24.14 -7.91 17.15
C SER A 213 23.09 -8.99 16.85
N THR A 214 23.44 -10.02 16.06
CA THR A 214 22.47 -11.06 15.68
C THR A 214 22.09 -11.93 16.86
N THR A 215 20.80 -11.93 17.18
CA THR A 215 20.17 -12.92 18.04
C THR A 215 19.37 -13.90 17.19
N PHE A 216 19.23 -15.15 17.64
CA PHE A 216 18.43 -16.16 16.93
C PHE A 216 16.98 -15.70 16.70
N LEU A 217 16.41 -14.99 17.68
CA LEU A 217 15.05 -14.46 17.62
C LEU A 217 14.94 -13.34 16.56
N PHE A 218 15.96 -12.49 16.40
CA PHE A 218 16.01 -11.49 15.33
C PHE A 218 15.93 -12.14 13.95
N VAL A 219 16.71 -13.20 13.70
CA VAL A 219 16.71 -13.91 12.40
C VAL A 219 15.34 -14.51 12.09
N ILE A 220 14.67 -15.10 13.07
CA ILE A 220 13.30 -15.63 12.91
C ILE A 220 12.34 -14.51 12.53
N ILE A 221 12.35 -13.40 13.27
CA ILE A 221 11.44 -12.28 13.01
C ILE A 221 11.72 -11.62 11.66
N LEU A 222 13.00 -11.46 11.30
CA LEU A 222 13.41 -10.94 10.00
C LEU A 222 12.88 -11.83 8.87
N THR A 223 13.03 -13.16 8.99
CA THR A 223 12.54 -14.12 8.00
C THR A 223 11.01 -14.06 7.86
N ILE A 224 10.29 -13.99 8.98
CA ILE A 224 8.83 -13.86 9.01
C ILE A 224 8.41 -12.54 8.36
N MET A 225 9.09 -11.44 8.66
CA MET A 225 8.78 -10.14 8.05
C MET A 225 8.96 -10.21 6.54
N VAL A 226 10.10 -10.70 6.05
CA VAL A 226 10.35 -10.82 4.61
C VAL A 226 9.26 -11.65 3.94
N ALA A 227 8.84 -12.77 4.54
CA ALA A 227 7.74 -13.58 4.03
C ALA A 227 6.39 -12.82 4.00
N ILE A 228 6.06 -12.09 5.07
CA ILE A 228 4.85 -11.24 5.14
C ILE A 228 4.91 -10.11 4.11
N GLY A 229 6.09 -9.50 3.91
CA GLY A 229 6.30 -8.43 2.91
C GLY A 229 6.11 -8.91 1.48
N VAL A 230 6.63 -10.09 1.15
CA VAL A 230 6.35 -10.75 -0.13
C VAL A 230 4.85 -11.01 -0.28
N GLY A 231 4.20 -11.56 0.76
CA GLY A 231 2.76 -11.80 0.78
C GLY A 231 1.93 -10.51 0.61
N PHE A 232 2.36 -9.42 1.23
CA PHE A 232 1.75 -8.09 1.09
C PHE A 232 1.80 -7.59 -0.35
N GLN A 233 2.96 -7.65 -1.01
CA GLN A 233 3.10 -7.22 -2.42
C GLN A 233 2.26 -8.09 -3.37
N VAL A 234 2.27 -9.42 -3.16
CA VAL A 234 1.43 -10.34 -3.95
C VAL A 234 -0.05 -10.02 -3.75
N SER A 235 -0.48 -9.77 -2.51
CA SER A 235 -1.88 -9.48 -2.20
C SER A 235 -2.33 -8.11 -2.70
N LEU A 236 -1.44 -7.12 -2.73
CA LEU A 236 -1.72 -5.81 -3.33
C LEU A 236 -2.05 -5.96 -4.83
N PHE A 237 -1.18 -6.64 -5.59
CA PHE A 237 -1.41 -6.85 -7.03
C PHE A 237 -2.60 -7.78 -7.30
N TYR A 238 -2.82 -8.77 -6.43
CA TYR A 238 -3.99 -9.63 -6.50
C TYR A 238 -5.29 -8.82 -6.26
N CYS A 239 -5.32 -7.95 -5.26
CA CYS A 239 -6.45 -7.05 -4.99
C CYS A 239 -6.65 -6.03 -6.12
N LEU A 240 -5.56 -5.45 -6.65
CA LEU A 240 -5.59 -4.54 -7.79
C LEU A 240 -6.21 -5.19 -9.03
N ASN A 241 -5.95 -6.48 -9.25
CA ASN A 241 -6.52 -7.24 -10.36
C ASN A 241 -8.04 -7.38 -10.29
N TYR A 242 -8.58 -7.75 -9.13
CA TYR A 242 -10.02 -8.04 -8.99
C TYR A 242 -10.87 -6.82 -8.63
N CYS A 243 -10.30 -5.81 -7.97
CA CYS A 243 -11.06 -4.72 -7.37
C CYS A 243 -10.68 -3.33 -7.91
N GLY A 244 -9.52 -3.21 -8.59
CA GLY A 244 -9.00 -1.95 -9.11
C GLY A 244 -8.34 -1.07 -8.05
N ALA A 245 -7.71 0.03 -8.47
CA ALA A 245 -6.88 0.87 -7.60
C ALA A 245 -7.70 1.57 -6.51
N LEU A 246 -8.92 2.01 -6.83
CA LEU A 246 -9.79 2.71 -5.89
C LEU A 246 -10.14 1.84 -4.68
N HIS A 247 -10.60 0.61 -4.90
CA HIS A 247 -10.94 -0.30 -3.80
C HIS A 247 -9.70 -0.73 -3.00
N SER A 248 -8.57 -0.98 -3.65
CA SER A 248 -7.31 -1.26 -2.96
C SER A 248 -6.90 -0.11 -2.03
N SER A 249 -7.02 1.14 -2.49
CA SER A 249 -6.74 2.32 -1.65
C SER A 249 -7.70 2.45 -0.45
N MET A 250 -8.98 2.08 -0.60
CA MET A 250 -9.94 2.04 0.52
C MET A 250 -9.57 1.00 1.58
N ILE A 251 -9.12 -0.17 1.15
CA ILE A 251 -8.68 -1.23 2.08
C ILE A 251 -7.40 -0.80 2.79
N ASN A 252 -6.50 -0.09 2.09
CA ASN A 252 -5.30 0.47 2.70
C ASN A 252 -5.66 1.49 3.80
N ILE A 253 -6.70 2.32 3.60
CA ILE A 253 -7.21 3.24 4.63
C ILE A 253 -7.76 2.48 5.85
N LEU A 254 -8.47 1.38 5.63
CA LEU A 254 -8.96 0.54 6.73
C LEU A 254 -7.80 -0.11 7.49
N ALA A 255 -6.81 -0.65 6.77
CA ALA A 255 -5.64 -1.29 7.35
C ALA A 255 -4.79 -0.29 8.16
N SER A 256 -4.54 0.91 7.62
CA SER A 256 -3.80 1.97 8.32
C SER A 256 -4.54 2.48 9.55
N GLY A 257 -5.88 2.54 9.50
CA GLY A 257 -6.71 2.83 10.67
C GLY A 257 -6.54 1.79 11.79
N ILE A 258 -6.58 0.50 11.46
CA ILE A 258 -6.35 -0.60 12.41
C ILE A 258 -4.92 -0.55 12.96
N GLN A 259 -3.93 -0.30 12.09
CA GLN A 259 -2.54 -0.13 12.50
C GLN A 259 -2.38 1.00 13.51
N LEU A 260 -3.05 2.14 13.29
CA LEU A 260 -2.99 3.28 14.22
C LEU A 260 -3.59 2.92 15.58
N PHE A 261 -4.66 2.12 15.62
CA PHE A 261 -5.21 1.59 16.87
C PHE A 261 -4.23 0.66 17.60
N VAL A 262 -3.63 -0.28 16.87
CA VAL A 262 -2.62 -1.18 17.43
C VAL A 262 -1.43 -0.38 17.96
N ALA A 263 -1.02 0.65 17.23
CA ALA A 263 0.05 1.54 17.61
C ALA A 263 -0.26 2.37 18.86
N TYR A 264 -1.47 2.93 18.99
CA TYR A 264 -1.89 3.63 20.21
C TYR A 264 -1.98 2.69 21.40
N GLY A 265 -2.50 1.47 21.20
CA GLY A 265 -2.51 0.44 22.22
C GLY A 265 -1.09 0.13 22.68
N LEU A 266 -0.18 -0.14 21.75
CA LEU A 266 1.22 -0.38 22.07
C LEU A 266 1.90 0.85 22.71
N SER A 267 1.67 2.07 22.24
CA SER A 267 2.32 3.26 22.81
C SER A 267 1.88 3.51 24.25
N VAL A 268 0.60 3.35 24.55
CA VAL A 268 0.06 3.49 25.92
C VAL A 268 0.59 2.39 26.85
N PHE A 269 0.78 1.16 26.36
CA PHE A 269 1.25 0.05 27.19
C PHE A 269 2.78 -0.07 27.31
N LEU A 270 3.55 0.35 26.30
CA LEU A 270 5.00 0.09 26.20
C LEU A 270 5.88 1.33 26.27
N PHE A 271 5.41 2.49 25.82
CA PHE A 271 6.29 3.65 25.57
C PHE A 271 5.87 4.94 26.29
N TYR A 272 4.63 5.08 26.76
CA TYR A 272 4.13 6.30 27.44
C TYR A 272 4.30 7.63 26.67
N ASP A 273 4.82 7.61 25.43
CA ASP A 273 5.21 8.80 24.67
C ASP A 273 4.07 9.46 23.87
N LEU A 274 2.93 8.79 23.70
CA LEU A 274 1.82 9.28 22.88
C LEU A 274 0.49 9.14 23.63
N ASN A 275 -0.11 10.28 23.98
CA ASN A 275 -1.45 10.37 24.53
C ASN A 275 -2.45 10.58 23.38
N PRO A 276 -3.17 9.54 22.93
CA PRO A 276 -4.16 9.71 21.88
C PRO A 276 -5.27 10.64 22.37
N THR A 277 -5.53 11.71 21.64
CA THR A 277 -6.66 12.59 21.92
C THR A 277 -7.97 11.92 21.48
N TRP A 278 -9.08 12.33 22.08
CA TRP A 278 -10.41 11.84 21.70
C TRP A 278 -10.71 12.07 20.21
N THR A 279 -10.26 13.18 19.65
CA THR A 279 -10.45 13.50 18.23
C THR A 279 -9.71 12.54 17.31
N ASN A 280 -8.51 12.12 17.68
CA ASN A 280 -7.74 11.14 16.91
C ASN A 280 -8.49 9.81 16.87
N VAL A 281 -8.97 9.34 18.02
CA VAL A 281 -9.74 8.09 18.12
C VAL A 281 -11.02 8.17 17.28
N PHE A 282 -11.85 9.19 17.49
CA PHE A 282 -13.11 9.34 16.75
C PHE A 282 -12.90 9.48 15.24
N GLY A 283 -11.90 10.26 14.80
CA GLY A 283 -11.63 10.44 13.38
C GLY A 283 -11.12 9.18 12.67
N VAL A 284 -10.42 8.28 13.38
CA VAL A 284 -10.10 6.95 12.83
C VAL A 284 -11.33 6.04 12.79
N ILE A 285 -12.15 6.00 13.85
CA ILE A 285 -13.38 5.18 13.87
C ILE A 285 -14.30 5.57 12.71
N ILE A 286 -14.55 6.87 12.53
CA ILE A 286 -15.43 7.38 11.47
C ILE A 286 -14.90 6.96 10.09
N ALA A 287 -13.60 7.14 9.81
CA ALA A 287 -13.02 6.75 8.53
C ALA A 287 -13.14 5.24 8.27
N SER A 288 -12.85 4.41 9.27
CA SER A 288 -12.99 2.96 9.17
C SER A 288 -14.45 2.53 8.93
N CYS A 289 -15.40 3.12 9.66
CA CYS A 289 -16.83 2.84 9.48
C CYS A 289 -17.31 3.25 8.08
N VAL A 290 -16.87 4.41 7.56
CA VAL A 290 -17.24 4.87 6.23
C VAL A 290 -16.61 4.02 5.13
N ALA A 291 -15.37 3.58 5.28
CA ALA A 291 -14.73 2.66 4.34
C ALA A 291 -15.46 1.30 4.28
N ILE A 292 -15.87 0.77 5.45
CA ILE A 292 -16.69 -0.46 5.53
C ILE A 292 -18.07 -0.24 4.89
N TYR A 293 -18.71 0.89 5.17
CA TYR A 293 -20.01 1.23 4.62
C TYR A 293 -19.97 1.38 3.10
N TYR A 294 -18.97 2.09 2.57
CA TYR A 294 -18.70 2.21 1.14
C TYR A 294 -18.60 0.83 0.48
N TYR A 295 -17.88 -0.09 1.11
CA TYR A 295 -17.72 -1.45 0.61
C TYR A 295 -19.04 -2.25 0.64
N ILE A 296 -19.81 -2.18 1.73
CA ILE A 296 -21.10 -2.88 1.84
C ILE A 296 -22.08 -2.38 0.78
N VAL A 297 -22.16 -1.07 0.56
CA VAL A 297 -23.08 -0.47 -0.42
C VAL A 297 -22.66 -0.80 -1.85
N ASN A 298 -21.38 -0.65 -2.20
CA ASN A 298 -20.93 -1.01 -3.55
C ASN A 298 -21.14 -2.50 -3.84
N ARG A 299 -20.95 -3.36 -2.84
CA ARG A 299 -21.31 -4.79 -2.96
C ARG A 299 -22.81 -5.01 -3.13
N ALA A 300 -23.66 -4.27 -2.42
CA ALA A 300 -25.11 -4.38 -2.54
C ALA A 300 -25.58 -3.89 -3.92
N LEU A 301 -24.94 -2.88 -4.49
CA LEU A 301 -25.19 -2.39 -5.84
C LEU A 301 -24.78 -3.43 -6.90
N ASP A 302 -23.61 -4.06 -6.75
CA ASP A 302 -23.16 -5.13 -7.64
C ASP A 302 -24.08 -6.36 -7.59
N ALA A 303 -24.55 -6.71 -6.39
CA ALA A 303 -25.54 -7.78 -6.20
C ALA A 303 -26.92 -7.40 -6.78
N GLY A 304 -27.36 -6.14 -6.60
CA GLY A 304 -28.61 -5.62 -7.15
C GLY A 304 -28.64 -5.63 -8.68
N ASN A 305 -27.52 -5.28 -9.33
CA ASN A 305 -27.37 -5.36 -10.78
C ASN A 305 -27.38 -6.79 -11.32
N THR A 306 -27.09 -7.80 -10.49
CA THR A 306 -27.21 -9.21 -10.87
C THR A 306 -28.64 -9.74 -10.77
N TYR A 307 -29.53 -9.12 -9.96
CA TYR A 307 -30.94 -9.51 -9.82
C TYR A 307 -31.92 -8.64 -10.62
N MET A 308 -31.49 -7.46 -11.07
CA MET A 308 -32.20 -6.62 -12.03
C MET A 308 -31.23 -6.27 -13.16
N PRO A 309 -31.17 -7.04 -14.27
CA PRO A 309 -30.40 -6.61 -15.43
C PRO A 309 -31.01 -5.30 -15.91
N THR A 310 -30.29 -4.19 -15.71
CA THR A 310 -30.66 -2.90 -16.28
C THR A 310 -30.74 -3.05 -17.78
N LYS A 311 -31.97 -2.88 -18.29
CA LYS A 311 -32.44 -3.12 -19.66
C LYS A 311 -31.93 -2.09 -20.69
N TYR A 312 -30.75 -1.50 -20.50
CA TYR A 312 -30.17 -0.53 -21.43
C TYR A 312 -28.74 -0.95 -21.77
N GLY A 313 -28.59 -1.51 -22.96
CA GLY A 313 -27.34 -1.97 -23.51
C GLY A 313 -26.41 -0.85 -23.96
N ILE A 314 -25.24 -1.28 -24.43
CA ILE A 314 -24.73 -1.01 -25.78
C ILE A 314 -23.80 -2.20 -26.09
N GLU A 315 -24.19 -3.02 -27.06
CA GLU A 315 -23.28 -3.87 -27.82
C GLU A 315 -22.16 -3.00 -28.40
N LYS A 316 -20.91 -3.44 -28.28
CA LYS A 316 -19.88 -3.05 -29.24
C LYS A 316 -19.31 -4.31 -29.85
N SER A 317 -19.84 -4.61 -31.04
CA SER A 317 -19.09 -5.14 -32.19
C SER A 317 -17.86 -4.28 -32.49
#